data_AF-A0A100WHV7-F1
#
_entry.id   AF-A0A100WHV7-F1
#
_cell.length_a   1.000
_cell.length_b   1.000
_cell.length_c   1.000
_cell.angle_alpha   90.00
_cell.angle_beta   90.00
_cell.angle_gamma   90.00
#
_symmetry.space_group_name_H-M   'P 1'
#
loop_
_entity.id
_entity.type
_entity.pdbx_description
1 polymer ?
#
loop_
_entity_poly.entity_id
_entity_poly.type
_entity_poly.pdbx_seq_one_letter_code
_entity_poly.pdbx_strand_id
1 'polypeptide(L)'
;MTEADIVDLILELLAERADLTVTELRAQLIALGEEMPLDSLLAVEILVLVQNAVGVVLPATEETAQSLLSVHGFAQAVVRQLEGQQSGQATA
;
A
#
# COMPACT_ATOMS: atom_id res chain seq x y z
N MET A 1 -11.67 -1.54 6.75
CA MET A 1 -10.56 -2.09 5.95
C MET A 1 -9.35 -2.14 6.85
N THR A 2 -8.75 -3.31 7.01
CA THR A 2 -7.61 -3.58 7.89
C THR A 2 -6.29 -3.50 7.11
N GLU A 3 -5.15 -3.50 7.80
CA GLU A 3 -3.83 -3.55 7.13
C GLU A 3 -3.73 -4.75 6.19
N ALA A 4 -4.18 -5.94 6.64
CA ALA A 4 -4.15 -7.15 5.83
C ALA A 4 -4.96 -7.01 4.53
N ASP A 5 -6.14 -6.38 4.58
CA ASP A 5 -6.96 -6.14 3.38
C ASP A 5 -6.23 -5.23 2.38
N ILE A 6 -5.49 -4.22 2.87
CA ILE A 6 -4.70 -3.34 2.01
C ILE A 6 -3.46 -4.06 1.45
N VAL A 7 -2.79 -4.89 2.25
CA VAL A 7 -1.66 -5.70 1.80
C VAL A 7 -2.09 -6.62 0.65
N ASP A 8 -3.20 -7.33 0.81
CA ASP A 8 -3.72 -8.22 -0.22
C ASP A 8 -4.08 -7.44 -1.50
N LEU A 9 -4.73 -6.28 -1.37
CA LEU A 9 -5.02 -5.39 -2.50
C LEU A 9 -3.74 -4.91 -3.21
N ILE A 10 -2.72 -4.49 -2.47
CA ILE A 10 -1.44 -4.06 -3.04
C ILE A 10 -0.80 -5.22 -3.80
N LEU A 11 -0.79 -6.43 -3.22
CA LEU A 11 -0.22 -7.60 -3.87
C LEU A 11 -0.99 -8.01 -5.13
N GLU A 12 -2.32 -7.95 -5.13
CA GLU A 12 -3.16 -8.20 -6.31
C GLU A 12 -2.83 -7.24 -7.45
N LEU A 13 -2.79 -5.94 -7.17
CA LEU A 13 -2.51 -4.92 -8.17
C LEU A 13 -1.06 -5.03 -8.72
N LEU A 14 -0.09 -5.36 -7.86
CA LEU A 14 1.29 -5.56 -8.28
C LEU A 14 1.44 -6.84 -9.11
N ALA A 15 0.76 -7.91 -8.71
CA ALA A 15 0.80 -9.20 -9.41
C ALA A 15 0.21 -9.08 -10.82
N GLU A 16 -0.92 -8.38 -10.96
CA GLU A 16 -1.55 -8.10 -12.26
C GLU A 16 -0.59 -7.34 -13.20
N ARG A 17 0.16 -6.37 -12.69
CA ARG A 17 1.14 -5.60 -13.48
C ARG A 17 2.37 -6.41 -13.87
N ALA A 18 2.83 -7.28 -12.97
CA ALA A 18 4.01 -8.10 -13.19
C ALA A 18 3.73 -9.35 -14.03
N ASP A 19 2.46 -9.61 -14.39
CA ASP A 19 1.99 -10.86 -15.02
C ASP A 19 2.37 -12.09 -14.18
N LEU A 20 2.28 -11.94 -12.86
CA LEU A 20 2.58 -12.96 -11.86
C LEU A 20 1.34 -13.31 -11.07
N THR A 21 1.34 -14.46 -10.40
CA THR A 21 0.35 -14.73 -9.36
C THR A 21 0.69 -13.99 -8.06
N VAL A 22 -0.33 -13.66 -7.28
CA VAL A 22 -0.17 -13.07 -5.93
C VAL A 22 0.77 -13.91 -5.06
N THR A 23 0.66 -15.24 -5.15
CA THR A 23 1.51 -16.16 -4.40
C THR A 23 2.98 -16.07 -4.80
N GLU A 24 3.28 -16.01 -6.10
CA GLU A 24 4.65 -15.88 -6.61
C GLU A 24 5.26 -14.52 -6.26
N LEU A 25 4.48 -13.44 -6.40
CA LEU A 25 4.94 -12.10 -6.05
C LEU A 25 5.21 -12.00 -4.53
N ARG A 26 4.30 -12.50 -3.70
CA ARG A 26 4.45 -12.52 -2.24
C ARG A 26 5.70 -13.27 -1.82
N ALA A 27 5.95 -14.43 -2.42
CA ALA A 27 7.16 -15.22 -2.14
C ALA A 27 8.44 -14.45 -2.52
N GLN A 28 8.45 -13.73 -3.64
CA GLN A 28 9.58 -12.89 -4.05
C GLN A 28 9.82 -11.73 -3.09
N LEU A 29 8.77 -11.01 -2.69
CA LEU A 29 8.90 -9.89 -1.76
C LEU A 29 9.37 -10.34 -0.37
N ILE A 30 8.86 -11.47 0.13
CA ILE A 30 9.33 -12.07 1.39
C ILE A 30 10.80 -12.48 1.29
N ALA A 31 11.24 -12.98 0.12
CA ALA A 31 12.64 -13.33 -0.10
C ALA A 31 13.58 -12.11 -0.11
N LEU A 32 13.07 -10.91 -0.43
CA LEU A 32 13.82 -9.65 -0.36
C LEU A 32 13.88 -9.08 1.06
N GLY A 33 12.90 -9.39 1.91
CA GLY A 33 12.88 -9.00 3.32
C GLY A 33 11.52 -9.25 3.98
N GLU A 34 11.52 -9.34 5.31
CA GLU A 34 10.31 -9.62 6.10
C GLU A 34 9.21 -8.56 5.91
N GLU A 35 9.60 -7.30 5.67
CA GLU A 35 8.67 -6.20 5.43
C GLU A 35 8.13 -6.14 3.99
N MET A 36 8.55 -7.06 3.11
CA MET A 36 8.22 -7.04 1.67
C MET A 36 8.62 -5.70 1.02
N PRO A 37 9.93 -5.43 0.87
CA PRO A 37 10.42 -4.15 0.36
C PRO A 37 9.95 -3.90 -1.09
N LEU A 38 9.55 -2.66 -1.37
CA LEU A 38 9.11 -2.20 -2.69
C LEU A 38 10.22 -1.42 -3.38
N ASP A 39 10.37 -1.61 -4.69
CA ASP A 39 11.18 -0.69 -5.50
C ASP A 39 10.48 0.67 -5.54
N SER A 40 11.27 1.75 -5.46
CA SER A 40 10.85 3.13 -5.65
C SER A 40 9.93 3.36 -6.85
N LEU A 41 10.16 2.68 -7.99
CA LEU A 41 9.32 2.81 -9.17
C LEU A 41 7.95 2.13 -8.96
N LEU A 42 7.96 0.88 -8.48
CA LEU A 42 6.74 0.11 -8.20
C LEU A 42 5.86 0.82 -7.15
N ALA A 43 6.48 1.38 -6.12
CA ALA A 43 5.81 2.10 -5.06
C ALA A 43 5.03 3.31 -5.61
N VAL A 44 5.61 4.10 -6.51
CA VAL A 44 4.93 5.26 -7.12
C VAL A 44 3.84 4.84 -8.11
N GLU A 45 4.07 3.77 -8.88
CA GLU A 45 3.08 3.26 -9.83
C GLU A 45 1.83 2.74 -9.12
N ILE A 46 2.03 1.99 -8.03
CA ILE A 46 0.94 1.38 -7.28
C ILE A 46 0.25 2.38 -6.33
N LEU A 47 0.96 3.44 -5.92
CA LEU A 47 0.43 4.50 -5.06
C LEU A 47 -0.88 5.09 -5.60
N VAL A 48 -0.92 5.44 -6.89
CA VAL A 48 -2.12 6.05 -7.49
C VAL A 48 -3.26 5.04 -7.60
N LEU A 49 -2.95 3.78 -7.92
CA LEU A 49 -3.95 2.72 -8.06
C LEU A 49 -4.62 2.41 -6.72
N VAL A 50 -3.83 2.25 -5.65
CA VAL A 50 -4.35 1.99 -4.30
C VAL A 50 -5.17 3.17 -3.81
N GLN A 51 -4.68 4.40 -3.95
CA GLN A 51 -5.42 5.61 -3.57
C GLN A 51 -6.79 5.70 -4.25
N ASN A 52 -6.86 5.39 -5.55
CA ASN A 52 -8.11 5.37 -6.30
C ASN A 52 -9.03 4.21 -5.89
N ALA A 53 -8.49 3.02 -5.65
CA ALA A 53 -9.27 1.85 -5.23
C ALA A 53 -9.88 2.04 -3.84
N VAL A 54 -9.14 2.68 -2.95
CA VAL A 54 -9.52 2.89 -1.54
C VAL A 54 -10.26 4.22 -1.32
N GLY A 55 -10.12 5.17 -2.25
CA GLY A 55 -10.72 6.50 -2.15
C GLY A 55 -9.98 7.43 -1.19
N VAL A 56 -8.68 7.22 -0.95
CA VAL A 56 -7.86 8.06 -0.08
C VAL A 56 -6.78 8.78 -0.86
N VAL A 57 -6.32 9.92 -0.33
CA VAL A 57 -5.13 10.60 -0.81
C VAL A 57 -4.12 10.64 0.33
N LEU A 58 -2.95 10.06 0.11
CA LEU A 58 -1.83 10.13 1.04
C LEU A 58 -1.12 11.47 0.86
N PRO A 59 -0.80 12.17 1.97
CA PRO A 59 -0.08 13.44 1.88
C PRO A 59 1.35 13.21 1.41
N ALA A 60 1.85 14.06 0.52
CA ALA A 60 3.23 14.01 0.00
C ALA A 60 4.24 14.52 1.03
N THR A 61 4.40 13.77 2.12
CA THR A 61 5.35 14.03 3.22
C THR A 61 6.50 13.02 3.19
N GLU A 62 7.58 13.34 3.89
CA GLU A 62 8.71 12.42 4.05
C GLU A 62 8.31 11.11 4.73
N GLU A 63 7.41 11.16 5.72
CA GLU A 63 6.86 9.97 6.39
C GLU A 63 6.12 9.05 5.41
N THR A 64 5.30 9.62 4.53
CA THR A 64 4.61 8.86 3.48
C THR A 64 5.62 8.24 2.52
N ALA A 65 6.62 9.00 2.07
CA ALA A 65 7.65 8.49 1.18
C ALA A 65 8.43 7.31 1.80
N GLN A 66 8.75 7.37 3.09
CA GLN A 66 9.38 6.27 3.82
C GLN A 66 8.45 5.06 3.95
N SER A 67 7.17 5.29 4.21
CA SER A 67 6.16 4.23 4.32
C SER A 67 5.99 3.47 3.00
N LEU A 68 6.19 4.12 1.86
CA LEU A 68 6.10 3.51 0.53
C LEU A 68 7.25 2.55 0.19
N LEU A 69 8.30 2.46 1.02
CA LEU A 69 9.45 1.59 0.78
C LEU A 69 9.16 0.11 1.08
N SER A 70 8.01 -0.21 1.66
CA SER A 70 7.59 -1.59 1.95
C SER A 70 6.09 -1.75 1.80
N VAL A 71 5.63 -2.97 1.50
CA VAL A 71 4.18 -3.26 1.37
C VAL A 71 3.47 -3.02 2.69
N HIS A 72 4.06 -3.48 3.80
CA HIS A 72 3.51 -3.27 5.13
C HIS A 72 3.46 -1.79 5.53
N GLY A 73 4.55 -1.04 5.30
CA GLY A 73 4.59 0.39 5.57
C GLY A 73 3.53 1.14 4.78
N PHE A 74 3.35 0.78 3.50
CA PHE A 74 2.36 1.41 2.65
C PHE A 74 0.94 1.09 3.14
N ALA A 75 0.65 -0.18 3.44
CA ALA A 75 -0.64 -0.58 3.97
C ALA A 75 -0.98 0.17 5.27
N GLN A 76 -0.02 0.33 6.18
CA GLN A 76 -0.20 1.10 7.42
C GLN A 76 -0.45 2.58 7.17
N ALA A 77 0.22 3.20 6.19
CA ALA A 77 -0.04 4.59 5.83
C ALA A 77 -1.48 4.78 5.30
N VAL A 78 -1.96 3.85 4.48
CA VAL A 78 -3.33 3.86 3.94
C VAL A 78 -4.37 3.68 5.05
N VAL A 79 -4.18 2.71 5.95
CA VAL A 79 -5.09 2.50 7.09
C VAL A 79 -5.12 3.72 8.00
N ARG A 80 -3.96 4.28 8.37
CA ARG A 80 -3.91 5.51 9.18
C ARG A 80 -4.66 6.67 8.52
N GLN A 81 -4.54 6.82 7.21
CA GLN A 81 -5.25 7.85 6.47
C GLN A 81 -6.77 7.60 6.42
N LEU A 82 -7.20 6.36 6.22
CA LEU A 82 -8.61 5.97 6.27
C LEU A 82 -9.23 6.27 7.65
N GLU A 83 -8.55 5.90 8.73
CA GLU A 83 -8.98 6.15 10.10
C GLU A 83 -9.03 7.66 10.41
N GLY A 84 -8.05 8.43 9.92
CA GLY A 84 -8.02 9.88 10.01
C GLY A 84 -9.21 10.55 9.29
N GLN A 85 -9.58 10.08 8.10
CA GLN A 85 -10.73 10.59 7.36
C GLN A 85 -12.06 10.27 8.05
N GLN A 86 -12.21 9.06 8.62
CA GLN A 86 -13.41 8.67 9.36
C GLN A 86 -13.59 9.50 10.64
N SER A 87 -12.49 9.83 11.31
CA SER A 87 -12.50 10.65 12.53
C SER A 87 -12.83 12.12 12.24
N GLY A 88 -12.41 12.65 11.07
CA GLY A 88 -12.72 14.01 10.63
C GLY A 88 -14.16 14.22 10.13
N GLN A 89 -14.90 13.15 9.81
CA GLN A 89 -16.30 13.20 9.37
C GLN A 89 -17.32 13.17 10.54
N ALA A 90 -16.89 12.96 11.79
CA ALA A 90 -17.78 12.94 12.95
C ALA A 90 -18.20 14.34 13.47
N THR A 91 -17.78 15.41 12.80
CA THR A 91 -18.16 16.80 13.13
C THR A 91 -18.57 17.55 11.87
N ALA A 92 -19.79 17.32 11.40
CA ALA A 92 -20.49 18.19 10.45
C ALA A 92 -21.98 18.23 10.80
#